data_AF-A0A9J6EPJ4-F1
#
_entry.id   AF-A0A9J6EPJ4-F1
#
_cell.length_a   1.000
_cell.length_b   1.000
_cell.length_c   1.000
_cell.angle_alpha   90.00
_cell.angle_beta   90.00
_cell.angle_gamma   90.00
#
_symmetry.space_group_name_H-M   'P 1'
#
loop_
_entity.id
_entity.type
_entity.pdbx_description
1 polymer ?
#
loop_
_entity_poly.entity_id
_entity_poly.type
_entity_poly.pdbx_seq_one_letter_code
_entity_poly.pdbx_strand_id
1 'polypeptide(L)'
;MVPSSCACSVCGMISKCSVKLPCSHVVYVACHTTNSANDAGQCPLDRQPLRKVDSVSMKFPVIKIRKFKAHYWNEAQRCEFVDSMETLLKHHEDNCTFQVVECLRFTQAVLIKDLGKHQEDDCGASALDSIKKSSSSESAAEMPKDTLKGLGMLL
;
A
#
# COMPACT_ATOMS: atom_id res chain seq x y z
N MET A 1 15.36 13.57 3.86
CA MET A 1 14.62 13.72 5.13
C MET A 1 13.30 14.43 4.83
N VAL A 2 12.17 13.84 5.24
CA VAL A 2 10.84 14.44 5.10
C VAL A 2 10.55 15.25 6.37
N PRO A 3 10.11 16.52 6.28
CA PRO A 3 9.73 17.29 7.47
C PRO A 3 8.55 16.62 8.21
N SER A 4 8.61 16.56 9.55
CA SER A 4 7.54 15.98 10.38
C SER A 4 6.19 16.68 10.19
N SER A 5 6.19 17.94 9.79
CA SER A 5 4.97 18.68 9.43
C SER A 5 4.29 18.14 8.17
N CYS A 6 5.03 17.47 7.27
CA CYS A 6 4.52 16.93 6.01
C CYS A 6 4.01 15.50 6.12
N ALA A 7 4.28 14.80 7.23
CA ALA A 7 3.91 13.42 7.45
C ALA A 7 2.82 13.31 8.52
N CYS A 8 1.88 12.39 8.31
CA CYS A 8 0.89 12.05 9.33
C CYS A 8 1.60 11.49 10.57
N SER A 9 1.35 12.08 11.73
CA SER A 9 1.91 11.64 13.01
C SER A 9 1.38 10.27 13.46
N VAL A 10 0.30 9.75 12.84
CA VAL A 10 -0.27 8.43 13.14
C VAL A 10 0.32 7.34 12.25
N CYS A 11 0.34 7.53 10.92
CA CYS A 11 0.72 6.49 9.97
C CYS A 11 2.03 6.77 9.20
N GLY A 12 2.67 7.93 9.43
CA GLY A 12 3.88 8.35 8.74
C GLY A 12 3.70 8.77 7.27
N MET A 13 2.53 8.54 6.67
CA MET A 13 2.29 8.86 5.26
C MET A 13 2.21 10.37 4.99
N ILE A 14 2.75 10.79 3.85
CA ILE A 14 2.66 12.17 3.35
C ILE A 14 1.37 12.31 2.54
N SER A 15 0.61 13.37 2.79
CA SER A 15 -0.61 13.67 2.04
C SER A 15 -0.70 15.12 1.61
N LYS A 16 -1.40 15.36 0.50
CA LYS A 16 -1.71 16.70 -0.02
C LYS A 16 -2.60 17.49 0.96
N CYS A 17 -3.44 16.78 1.73
CA CYS A 17 -4.41 17.36 2.65
C CYS A 17 -4.24 16.74 4.02
N SER A 18 -3.79 17.51 5.01
CA SER A 18 -3.68 17.07 6.41
C SER A 18 -4.34 18.08 7.33
N VAL A 19 -4.64 17.67 8.56
CA VAL A 19 -5.20 18.54 9.59
C VAL A 19 -4.16 18.71 10.69
N LYS A 20 -3.84 19.95 11.03
CA LYS A 20 -3.05 20.24 12.24
C LYS A 20 -4.00 20.40 13.42
N LEU A 21 -3.80 19.57 14.44
CA LEU A 21 -4.57 19.58 15.67
C LEU A 21 -4.03 20.63 16.66
N PRO A 22 -4.80 21.03 17.69
CA PRO A 22 -4.37 22.00 18.69
C PRO A 22 -3.12 21.57 19.46
N CYS A 23 -2.96 20.26 19.70
CA CYS A 23 -1.75 19.66 20.26
C CYS A 23 -0.55 19.62 19.29
N SER A 24 -0.63 20.32 18.16
CA SER A 24 0.39 20.43 17.10
C SER A 24 0.67 19.17 16.28
N HIS A 25 0.04 18.04 16.60
CA HIS A 25 0.10 16.84 15.75
C HIS A 25 -0.55 17.09 14.38
N VAL A 26 0.07 16.55 13.33
CA VAL A 26 -0.45 16.61 11.96
C VAL A 26 -1.04 15.25 11.63
N VAL A 27 -2.32 15.20 11.28
CA VAL A 27 -3.03 13.94 11.02
C VAL A 27 -3.68 13.98 9.64
N TYR A 28 -3.48 12.93 8.85
CA TYR A 28 -4.15 12.78 7.57
C TYR A 28 -5.67 12.66 7.78
N VAL A 29 -6.49 13.23 6.90
CA VAL A 29 -7.95 13.25 7.04
C VAL A 29 -8.51 11.85 7.28
N ALA A 30 -8.05 10.83 6.55
CA ALA A 30 -8.50 9.46 6.75
C ALA A 30 -8.16 8.93 8.17
N CYS A 31 -6.93 9.15 8.64
CA CYS A 31 -6.54 8.77 9.99
C CYS A 31 -7.32 9.54 11.07
N HIS A 32 -7.64 10.81 10.80
CA HIS A 32 -8.46 11.61 11.69
C HIS A 32 -9.89 11.07 11.77
N THR A 33 -10.53 10.75 10.64
CA THR A 33 -11.90 10.22 10.60
C THR A 33 -12.00 8.83 11.21
N THR A 34 -11.06 7.93 10.91
CA THR A 34 -11.10 6.56 11.43
C THR A 34 -10.89 6.54 12.95
N ASN A 35 -9.98 7.35 13.48
CA ASN A 35 -9.72 7.37 14.92
C ASN A 35 -10.78 8.18 15.70
N SER A 36 -11.38 9.22 15.08
CA SER A 36 -12.44 10.00 15.72
C SER A 36 -13.75 9.22 15.91
N ALA A 37 -13.93 8.09 15.21
CA ALA A 37 -15.12 7.26 15.31
C ALA A 37 -15.27 6.60 16.70
N ASN A 38 -14.16 6.36 17.40
CA ASN A 38 -14.16 5.69 18.71
C ASN A 38 -14.03 6.67 19.89
N ASP A 39 -13.31 7.78 19.72
CA ASP A 39 -13.09 8.80 20.76
C ASP A 39 -13.42 10.20 20.20
N ALA A 40 -14.72 10.50 20.10
CA ALA A 40 -15.22 11.71 19.47
C ALA A 40 -14.69 12.97 20.18
N GLY A 41 -13.64 13.56 19.62
CA GLY A 41 -13.07 14.82 20.11
C GLY A 41 -11.83 14.66 20.98
N GLN A 42 -11.01 13.63 20.77
CA GLN A 42 -9.66 13.54 21.34
C GLN A 42 -8.61 13.29 20.26
N CYS A 43 -7.39 13.77 20.50
CA CYS A 43 -6.26 13.47 19.64
C CYS A 43 -5.94 11.98 19.71
N PRO A 44 -5.71 11.31 18.57
CA PRO A 44 -5.41 9.88 18.55
C PRO A 44 -4.06 9.50 19.17
N LEU A 45 -3.20 10.47 19.49
CA LEU A 45 -1.83 10.24 19.98
C LEU A 45 -1.69 10.52 21.47
N ASP A 46 -2.21 11.65 21.95
CA ASP A 46 -2.06 12.12 23.33
C ASP A 46 -3.38 12.28 24.08
N ARG A 47 -4.50 11.93 23.44
CA ARG A 47 -5.87 12.02 23.98
C ARG A 47 -6.29 13.43 24.40
N GLN A 48 -5.57 14.47 23.97
CA GLN A 48 -5.97 15.84 24.26
C GLN A 48 -7.30 16.19 23.58
N PRO A 49 -8.20 16.91 24.25
CA PRO A 49 -9.49 17.29 23.67
C PRO A 49 -9.33 18.10 22.37
N LEU A 50 -10.02 17.67 21.32
CA LEU A 50 -10.15 18.36 20.05
C LEU A 50 -11.45 19.16 20.06
N ARG A 51 -11.33 20.47 20.12
CA ARG A 51 -12.43 21.35 19.73
C ARG A 51 -12.42 21.46 18.21
N LYS A 52 -13.55 21.14 17.56
CA LYS A 52 -13.67 21.14 16.08
C LYS A 52 -13.29 22.47 15.42
N VAL A 53 -13.40 23.58 16.15
CA VAL A 53 -13.06 24.93 15.67
C VAL A 53 -11.55 25.21 15.62
N ASP A 54 -10.74 24.42 16.32
CA ASP A 54 -9.31 24.71 16.51
C ASP A 54 -8.40 23.93 15.54
N SER A 55 -8.97 23.10 14.66
CA SER A 55 -8.19 22.30 13.71
C SER A 55 -7.98 23.05 12.39
N VAL A 56 -6.73 23.18 11.96
CA VAL A 56 -6.38 23.92 10.73
C VAL A 56 -6.10 22.93 9.60
N SER A 57 -6.86 23.04 8.51
CA SER A 57 -6.56 22.30 7.28
C SER A 57 -5.26 22.81 6.67
N MET A 58 -4.28 21.93 6.53
CA MET A 58 -3.01 22.21 5.88
C MET A 58 -3.00 21.58 4.49
N LYS A 59 -2.73 22.43 3.49
CA LYS A 59 -2.46 21.99 2.12
C LYS A 59 -0.97 22.08 1.86
N PHE A 60 -0.37 20.96 1.52
CA PHE A 60 1.01 20.92 1.09
C PHE A 60 1.09 21.18 -0.42
N PRO A 61 1.94 22.12 -0.88
CA PRO A 61 2.14 22.33 -2.31
C PRO A 61 2.63 21.02 -2.94
N VAL A 62 1.88 20.51 -3.92
CA VAL A 62 2.18 19.26 -4.63
C VAL A 62 3.60 19.28 -5.22
N ILE A 63 4.05 20.46 -5.68
CA ILE A 63 5.40 20.69 -6.21
C ILE A 63 6.50 20.37 -5.16
N LYS A 64 6.26 20.66 -3.87
CA LYS A 64 7.23 20.34 -2.80
C LYS A 64 7.24 18.84 -2.50
N ILE A 65 6.06 18.23 -2.47
CA ILE A 65 5.88 16.79 -2.25
C ILE A 65 6.61 15.99 -3.33
N ARG A 66 6.44 16.36 -4.62
CA ARG A 66 7.07 15.67 -5.76
C ARG A 66 8.60 15.57 -5.69
N LYS A 67 9.25 16.53 -5.03
CA LYS A 67 10.72 16.59 -4.89
C LYS A 67 11.27 15.68 -3.80
N PHE A 68 10.43 15.09 -2.95
CA PHE A 68 10.93 14.17 -1.93
C PHE A 68 11.50 12.91 -2.57
N LYS A 69 12.67 12.49 -2.11
CA LYS A 69 13.23 11.19 -2.44
C LYS A 69 12.38 10.09 -1.81
N ALA A 70 12.11 9.05 -2.59
CA ALA A 70 11.32 7.90 -2.21
C ALA A 70 11.95 6.62 -2.79
N HIS A 71 11.81 5.53 -2.05
CA HIS A 71 12.09 4.18 -2.52
C HIS A 71 10.86 3.66 -3.27
N TYR A 72 11.06 2.86 -4.30
CA TYR A 72 9.95 2.18 -4.96
C TYR A 72 9.32 1.12 -4.02
N TRP A 73 8.00 0.95 -4.06
CA TRP A 73 7.29 0.04 -3.13
C TRP A 73 7.73 -1.42 -3.26
N ASN A 74 8.36 -1.80 -4.39
CA ASN A 74 8.90 -3.13 -4.64
C ASN A 74 10.36 -3.30 -4.18
N GLU A 75 10.83 -2.50 -3.23
CA GLU A 75 12.13 -2.69 -2.57
C GLU A 75 12.28 -4.11 -2.00
N ALA A 76 11.19 -4.72 -1.50
CA ALA A 76 11.19 -6.12 -1.05
C ALA A 76 11.56 -7.12 -2.16
N GLN A 77 11.30 -6.77 -3.43
CA GLN A 77 11.69 -7.53 -4.62
C GLN A 77 13.06 -7.10 -5.16
N ARG A 78 13.80 -6.28 -4.39
CA ARG A 78 15.13 -5.75 -4.68
C ARG A 78 15.16 -4.74 -5.82
N CYS A 79 14.07 -4.00 -6.02
CA CYS A 79 14.16 -2.77 -6.77
C CYS A 79 14.94 -1.74 -5.95
N GLU A 80 16.14 -1.36 -6.42
CA GLU A 80 16.99 -0.36 -5.77
C GLU A 80 16.68 1.08 -6.23
N PHE A 81 15.53 1.30 -6.87
CA PHE A 81 15.14 2.62 -7.32
C PHE A 81 14.95 3.57 -6.14
N VAL A 82 15.76 4.63 -6.10
CA VAL A 82 15.66 5.72 -5.12
C VAL A 82 15.85 7.05 -5.83
N ASP A 83 14.75 7.78 -6.04
CA ASP A 83 14.77 9.12 -6.59
C ASP A 83 13.51 9.90 -6.18
N SER A 84 13.23 11.04 -6.79
CA SER A 84 12.06 11.86 -6.51
C SER A 84 10.74 11.11 -6.71
N MET A 85 9.68 11.52 -6.01
CA MET A 85 8.35 10.94 -6.21
C MET A 85 7.80 11.16 -7.63
N GLU A 86 8.22 12.22 -8.31
CA GLU A 86 7.86 12.45 -9.72
C GLU A 86 8.48 11.40 -10.64
N THR A 87 9.78 11.13 -10.47
CA THR A 87 10.49 10.08 -11.23
C THR A 87 10.05 8.68 -10.83
N LEU A 88 9.57 8.48 -9.60
CA LEU A 88 9.04 7.20 -9.12
C LEU A 88 7.78 6.78 -9.89
N LEU A 89 6.89 7.73 -10.21
CA LEU A 89 5.72 7.45 -11.04
C LEU A 89 6.14 7.03 -12.45
N LYS A 90 7.10 7.76 -13.04
CA LYS A 90 7.66 7.39 -14.34
C LYS A 90 8.29 5.99 -14.33
N HIS A 91 9.04 5.65 -13.28
CA HIS A 91 9.61 4.31 -13.11
C HIS A 91 8.56 3.20 -13.06
N HIS A 92 7.39 3.49 -12.47
CA HIS A 92 6.26 2.57 -12.50
C HIS A 92 5.67 2.42 -13.91
N GLU A 93 5.43 3.53 -14.60
CA GLU A 93 4.87 3.57 -15.96
C GLU A 93 5.80 2.91 -17.01
N ASP A 94 7.11 3.06 -16.85
CA ASP A 94 8.14 2.44 -17.69
C ASP A 94 8.27 0.91 -17.44
N ASN A 95 7.37 0.31 -16.65
CA ASN A 95 7.32 -1.12 -16.30
C ASN A 95 8.61 -1.60 -15.62
N CYS A 96 8.81 -1.18 -14.37
CA CYS A 96 9.86 -1.74 -13.50
C CYS A 96 9.92 -3.26 -13.62
N THR A 97 11.08 -3.80 -14.00
CA THR A 97 11.23 -5.25 -14.22
C THR A 97 11.13 -6.07 -12.93
N PHE A 98 11.18 -5.41 -11.77
CA PHE A 98 10.91 -5.98 -10.44
C PHE A 98 9.45 -5.84 -10.00
N GLN A 99 8.56 -5.42 -10.90
CA GLN A 99 7.13 -5.45 -10.68
C GLN A 99 6.63 -6.89 -10.70
N VAL A 100 5.77 -7.21 -9.73
CA VAL A 100 5.06 -8.48 -9.66
C VAL A 100 3.82 -8.39 -10.54
N VAL A 101 3.66 -9.35 -11.44
CA VAL A 101 2.49 -9.56 -12.30
C VAL A 101 1.94 -10.96 -12.08
N GLU A 102 0.70 -11.18 -12.49
CA GLU A 102 0.07 -12.49 -12.41
C GLU A 102 0.21 -13.26 -13.74
N CYS A 103 0.76 -14.49 -13.73
CA CYS A 103 0.73 -15.38 -14.91
C CYS A 103 -0.75 -15.73 -15.18
N LEU A 104 -1.31 -15.23 -16.27
CA LEU A 104 -2.72 -15.46 -16.61
C LEU A 104 -3.08 -16.94 -16.84
N ARG A 105 -2.08 -17.82 -16.99
CA ARG A 105 -2.30 -19.26 -17.19
C ARG A 105 -2.54 -20.02 -15.87
N PHE A 106 -1.87 -19.62 -14.79
CA PHE A 106 -1.87 -20.36 -13.52
C PHE A 106 -1.97 -19.46 -12.28
N THR A 107 -2.28 -18.17 -12.48
CA THR A 107 -2.49 -17.15 -11.44
C THR A 107 -1.33 -17.01 -10.45
N GLN A 108 -0.12 -17.38 -10.88
CA GLN A 108 1.09 -17.26 -10.06
C GLN A 108 1.62 -15.84 -10.11
N ALA A 109 2.06 -15.33 -8.96
CA ALA A 109 2.77 -14.05 -8.87
C ALA A 109 4.21 -14.22 -9.36
N VAL A 110 4.58 -13.49 -10.41
CA VAL A 110 5.89 -13.59 -11.08
C VAL A 110 6.45 -12.19 -11.33
N LEU A 111 7.76 -12.01 -11.17
CA LEU A 111 8.41 -10.74 -11.53
C LEU A 111 8.48 -10.60 -13.06
N ILE A 112 8.28 -9.38 -13.59
CA ILE A 112 8.39 -9.12 -15.04
C ILE A 112 9.70 -9.65 -15.62
N LYS A 113 10.83 -9.45 -14.92
CA LYS A 113 12.15 -9.93 -15.35
C LYS A 113 12.24 -11.46 -15.48
N ASP A 114 11.44 -12.20 -14.71
CA ASP A 114 11.46 -13.66 -14.63
C ASP A 114 10.34 -14.29 -15.49
N LEU A 115 9.48 -13.48 -16.12
CA LEU A 115 8.32 -13.95 -16.86
C LEU A 115 8.69 -14.81 -18.06
N GLY A 116 9.77 -14.48 -18.78
CA GLY A 116 10.25 -15.28 -19.91
C GLY A 116 10.69 -16.67 -19.46
N LYS A 117 11.56 -16.74 -18.44
CA LYS A 117 12.00 -18.00 -17.85
C LYS A 117 10.84 -18.84 -17.31
N HIS A 118 9.89 -18.19 -16.65
CA HIS A 118 8.69 -18.84 -16.14
C HIS A 118 7.80 -19.46 -17.24
N GLN A 119 7.79 -18.88 -18.45
CA GLN A 119 7.08 -19.46 -19.61
C GLN A 119 7.82 -20.68 -20.18
N GLU A 120 9.16 -20.65 -20.19
CA GLU A 120 10.01 -21.74 -20.66
C GLU A 120 9.97 -22.95 -19.70
N ASP A 121 9.94 -22.70 -18.39
CA ASP A 121 9.96 -23.72 -17.33
C ASP A 121 8.60 -24.42 -17.09
N ASP A 122 7.63 -24.25 -18.00
CA ASP A 122 6.23 -24.67 -17.90
C ASP A 122 5.49 -24.02 -16.69
N CYS A 123 4.65 -22.99 -16.95
CA CYS A 123 3.97 -22.11 -15.95
C CYS A 123 3.15 -22.86 -14.85
N GLY A 124 3.10 -24.20 -14.82
CA GLY A 124 2.48 -25.01 -13.76
C GLY A 124 3.42 -25.67 -12.72
N ALA A 125 4.73 -25.76 -12.97
CA ALA A 125 5.62 -26.58 -12.13
C ALA A 125 5.72 -26.06 -10.68
N SER A 126 5.80 -24.74 -10.46
CA SER A 126 5.87 -24.12 -9.13
C SER A 126 4.54 -24.12 -8.34
N ALA A 127 3.38 -24.19 -9.01
CA ALA A 127 2.09 -24.34 -8.32
C ALA A 127 1.98 -25.71 -7.62
N LEU A 128 2.55 -26.75 -8.22
CA LEU A 128 2.53 -28.10 -7.66
C LEU A 128 3.45 -28.25 -6.44
N ASP A 129 4.58 -27.52 -6.39
CA ASP A 129 5.47 -27.51 -5.24
C ASP A 129 4.85 -26.82 -4.00
N SER A 130 3.99 -25.82 -4.22
CA SER A 130 3.25 -25.15 -3.14
C SER A 130 2.16 -26.05 -2.55
N ILE A 131 1.55 -26.91 -3.37
CA ILE A 131 0.52 -27.88 -2.95
C ILE A 131 1.17 -29.07 -2.21
N LYS A 132 2.39 -29.48 -2.59
CA LYS A 132 3.12 -30.56 -1.92
C LYS A 132 3.53 -30.25 -0.48
N LYS A 133 3.52 -28.98 -0.08
CA LYS A 133 3.86 -28.56 1.29
C LYS A 133 2.65 -28.50 2.23
N SER A 134 1.43 -28.69 1.71
CA SER A 134 0.19 -28.67 2.50
C SER A 134 -0.55 -30.01 2.58
N SER A 135 -0.14 -31.05 1.85
CA SER A 135 -0.80 -32.36 1.86
C SER A 135 0.02 -33.45 2.57
N SER A 136 0.01 -33.39 3.91
CA SER A 136 0.03 -34.60 4.74
C SER A 136 -0.83 -34.38 5.98
N SER A 137 -2.15 -34.39 5.76
CA SER A 137 -3.12 -35.15 6.57
C SER A 137 -4.53 -34.90 6.01
N GLU A 138 -5.10 -35.93 5.37
CA GLU A 138 -6.52 -35.98 4.99
C GLU A 138 -7.43 -36.00 6.22
N SER A 139 -8.55 -35.30 6.17
CA SER A 139 -9.88 -35.89 6.42
C SER A 139 -11.00 -35.00 5.87
N ALA A 140 -11.96 -35.68 5.27
CA ALA A 140 -13.09 -35.17 4.49
C ALA A 140 -14.16 -34.44 5.33
N ALA A 141 -14.77 -33.41 4.75
CA ALA A 141 -16.18 -33.08 4.92
C ALA A 141 -16.67 -32.12 3.83
N GLU A 142 -17.94 -32.27 3.45
CA GLU A 142 -18.64 -31.74 2.29
C GLU A 142 -18.77 -30.22 2.16
N MET A 143 -19.09 -29.80 0.92
CA MET A 143 -19.39 -28.43 0.46
C MET A 143 -20.72 -27.87 0.96
N PRO A 144 -20.87 -26.54 0.98
CA PRO A 144 -22.05 -25.90 0.41
C PRO A 144 -21.72 -24.85 -0.67
N LYS A 145 -22.67 -24.70 -1.59
CA LYS A 145 -22.69 -23.84 -2.78
C LYS A 145 -23.08 -22.38 -2.43
N ASP A 146 -22.87 -21.50 -3.41
CA ASP A 146 -23.32 -20.10 -3.53
C ASP A 146 -22.44 -19.08 -2.76
N THR A 147 -21.95 -17.96 -3.30
CA THR A 147 -22.50 -17.05 -4.30
C THR A 147 -21.38 -16.26 -5.00
N LEU A 148 -21.53 -16.11 -6.32
CA LEU A 148 -20.73 -15.30 -7.23
C LEU A 148 -21.23 -13.83 -7.19
N LYS A 149 -20.33 -12.87 -6.93
CA LYS A 149 -20.37 -11.40 -7.20
C LYS A 149 -19.30 -10.78 -6.30
N GLY A 150 -18.32 -10.01 -6.72
CA GLY A 150 -18.14 -9.09 -7.85
C GLY A 150 -17.16 -8.01 -7.36
N LEU A 151 -16.67 -7.17 -8.27
CA LEU A 151 -15.68 -6.07 -8.10
C LEU A 151 -14.24 -6.56 -8.28
N GLY A 152 -13.54 -6.33 -9.39
CA GLY A 152 -13.70 -5.26 -10.38
C GLY A 152 -13.01 -3.98 -9.92
N MET A 153 -11.83 -3.73 -10.51
CA MET A 153 -11.03 -2.49 -10.52
C MET A 153 -10.28 -2.08 -9.26
N LEU A 154 -8.97 -1.82 -9.42
CA LEU A 154 -8.45 -0.44 -9.37
C LEU A 154 -7.07 -0.38 -10.03
N LEU A 155 -7.02 0.43 -11.10
CA LEU A 155 -5.82 1.02 -11.70
C LEU A 155 -5.10 1.92 -10.69
#